data_AF-A0A4Q3W904-F1
#
_entry.id   AF-A0A4Q3W904-F1
#
_cell.length_a   1.000
_cell.length_b   1.000
_cell.length_c   1.000
_cell.angle_alpha   90.00
_cell.angle_beta   90.00
_cell.angle_gamma   90.00
#
_symmetry.space_group_name_H-M   'P 1'
#
loop_
_entity.id
_entity.type
_entity.pdbx_description
1 polymer ?
#
loop_
_entity_poly.entity_id
_entity_poly.type
_entity_poly.pdbx_seq_one_letter_code
_entity_poly.pdbx_strand_id
1 'polypeptide(L)'
;MNLSESQKRSIQSTVHVVEEKLRDMEALVYYTLQHREKGVQVTLEHDFTSKELQIFQQKAREIKEVLTKIVKAYGLEPEKISLKHLISTKAAFIWEDVSGAGFDRLKGHGEIDESLRKEYETLFNDLTGLVDGIMNINFKAK
;
A
#
# COMPACT_ATOMS: atom_id res chain seq x y z
N MET A 1 25.22 -21.39 -13.62
CA MET A 1 23.92 -22.09 -13.80
C MET A 1 23.16 -21.35 -14.87
N ASN A 2 22.76 -22.00 -15.97
CA ASN A 2 21.94 -21.36 -17.01
C ASN A 2 20.46 -21.67 -16.75
N LEU A 3 19.79 -20.74 -16.06
CA LEU A 3 18.33 -20.74 -15.97
C LEU A 3 17.71 -20.32 -17.30
N SER A 4 16.54 -20.86 -17.62
CA SER A 4 15.71 -20.35 -18.71
C SER A 4 15.18 -18.95 -18.37
N GLU A 5 14.79 -18.20 -19.40
CA GLU A 5 14.18 -16.88 -19.20
C GLU A 5 12.87 -16.94 -18.42
N SER A 6 12.09 -18.02 -18.56
CA SER A 6 10.89 -18.23 -17.73
C SER A 6 11.23 -18.45 -16.25
N GLN A 7 12.30 -19.20 -15.97
CA GLN A 7 12.77 -19.42 -14.59
C GLN A 7 13.29 -18.11 -13.98
N LYS A 8 14.10 -17.33 -14.72
CA LYS A 8 14.57 -16.02 -14.25
C LYS A 8 13.42 -15.07 -13.94
N ARG A 9 12.43 -14.97 -14.82
CA ARG A 9 11.22 -14.16 -14.58
C ARG A 9 10.46 -14.60 -13.33
N SER A 10 10.33 -15.90 -13.11
CA SER A 10 9.67 -16.44 -11.91
C SER A 10 10.41 -16.05 -10.62
N ILE A 11 11.75 -16.18 -10.60
CA ILE A 11 12.57 -15.77 -9.46
C ILE A 11 12.49 -14.25 -9.26
N GLN A 12 12.59 -13.47 -10.33
CA GLN A 12 12.50 -12.01 -10.26
C GLN A 12 11.16 -11.55 -9.70
N SER A 13 10.05 -12.14 -10.15
CA SER A 13 8.72 -11.88 -9.59
C SER A 13 8.65 -12.20 -8.10
N THR A 14 9.23 -13.33 -7.68
CA THR A 14 9.27 -13.71 -6.26
C THR A 14 10.07 -12.71 -5.43
N VAL A 15 11.28 -12.34 -5.88
CA VAL A 15 12.13 -11.35 -5.21
C VAL A 15 11.41 -10.01 -5.08
N HIS A 16 10.79 -9.55 -6.17
CA HIS A 16 10.04 -8.30 -6.22
C HIS A 16 8.90 -8.28 -5.19
N VAL A 17 8.08 -9.34 -5.15
CA VAL A 17 6.95 -9.44 -4.21
C VAL A 17 7.44 -9.44 -2.76
N VAL A 18 8.51 -10.17 -2.44
CA VAL A 18 9.07 -10.18 -1.08
C VAL A 18 9.59 -8.80 -0.69
N GLU A 19 10.30 -8.12 -1.59
CA GLU A 19 10.83 -6.78 -1.35
C GLU A 19 9.70 -5.74 -1.16
N GLU A 20 8.64 -5.80 -1.97
CA GLU A 20 7.45 -4.96 -1.82
C GLU A 20 6.78 -5.17 -0.45
N LYS A 21 6.53 -6.43 -0.07
CA LYS A 21 5.89 -6.73 1.22
C LYS A 21 6.75 -6.30 2.40
N LEU A 22 8.07 -6.48 2.31
CA LEU A 22 8.99 -6.02 3.35
C LEU A 22 8.99 -4.50 3.49
N ARG A 23 9.02 -3.78 2.37
CA ARG A 23 8.92 -2.32 2.34
C ARG A 23 7.62 -1.82 2.97
N ASP A 24 6.49 -2.48 2.67
CA ASP A 24 5.19 -2.13 3.26
C ASP A 24 5.19 -2.35 4.78
N MET A 25 5.75 -3.47 5.27
CA MET A 25 5.89 -3.73 6.71
C MET A 25 6.78 -2.68 7.40
N GLU A 26 7.93 -2.35 6.81
CA GLU A 26 8.82 -1.32 7.34
C GLU A 26 8.15 0.07 7.36
N ALA A 27 7.36 0.39 6.34
CA ALA A 27 6.60 1.63 6.28
C ALA A 27 5.54 1.73 7.38
N LEU A 28 4.85 0.63 7.70
CA LEU A 28 3.88 0.57 8.82
C LEU A 28 4.56 0.84 10.17
N VAL A 29 5.69 0.17 10.44
CA VAL A 29 6.46 0.38 11.68
C VAL A 29 6.98 1.82 11.76
N TYR A 30 7.50 2.36 10.65
CA TYR A 30 7.94 3.75 10.62
C TYR A 30 6.78 4.72 10.87
N TYR A 31 5.63 4.48 10.24
CA TYR A 31 4.43 5.30 10.40
C TYR A 31 4.01 5.40 11.87
N THR A 32 3.92 4.28 12.58
CA THR A 32 3.51 4.27 14.01
C THR A 32 4.54 4.87 14.95
N LEU A 33 5.83 4.80 14.61
CA LEU A 33 6.90 5.45 15.38
C LEU A 33 6.86 6.97 15.23
N GLN A 34 6.54 7.49 14.04
CA GLN A 34 6.53 8.92 13.75
C GLN A 34 5.19 9.61 14.01
N HIS A 35 4.08 8.88 13.85
CA HIS A 35 2.73 9.42 13.96
C HIS A 35 2.00 8.68 15.07
N ARG A 36 1.91 9.33 16.23
CA ARG A 36 1.11 8.84 17.38
C ARG A 36 -0.37 9.20 17.28
N GLU A 37 -0.79 9.78 16.15
CA GLU A 37 -2.16 10.19 15.92
C GLU A 37 -3.07 8.98 15.78
N LYS A 38 -4.27 9.08 16.37
CA LYS A 38 -5.32 8.08 16.23
C LYS A 38 -6.00 8.29 14.88
N GLY A 39 -6.10 7.25 14.06
CA GLY A 39 -6.88 7.33 12.82
C GLY A 39 -8.37 7.57 13.11
N VAL A 40 -9.10 8.03 12.10
CA VAL A 40 -10.49 8.47 12.24
C VAL A 40 -11.42 7.31 12.65
N GLN A 41 -11.36 6.20 11.92
CA GLN A 41 -12.16 5.00 12.17
C GLN A 41 -11.34 3.85 12.76
N VAL A 42 -10.05 3.78 12.40
CA VAL A 42 -9.13 2.70 12.81
C VAL A 42 -7.88 3.34 13.37
N THR A 43 -7.46 2.91 14.57
CA THR A 43 -6.19 3.30 15.17
C THR A 43 -5.21 2.16 15.05
N LEU A 44 -4.05 2.41 14.44
CA LEU A 44 -2.94 1.47 14.43
C LEU A 44 -2.09 1.71 15.68
N GLU A 45 -2.10 0.75 16.60
CA GLU A 45 -1.30 0.83 17.82
C GLU A 45 0.11 0.31 17.58
N HIS A 46 1.11 0.99 18.16
CA HIS A 46 2.47 0.46 18.23
C HIS A 46 2.58 -0.45 19.45
N ASP A 47 2.31 -1.73 19.27
CA ASP A 47 2.34 -2.75 20.32
C ASP A 47 3.69 -3.48 20.45
N PHE A 48 4.65 -3.20 19.55
CA PHE A 48 6.00 -3.77 19.65
C PHE A 48 6.73 -3.28 20.90
N THR A 49 7.27 -4.20 21.68
CA THR A 49 8.33 -3.89 22.64
C THR A 49 9.61 -3.49 21.91
N SER A 50 10.52 -2.81 22.61
CA SER A 50 11.83 -2.45 22.03
C SER A 50 12.61 -3.68 21.55
N LYS A 51 12.47 -4.83 22.22
CA LYS A 51 13.12 -6.09 21.83
C LYS A 51 12.51 -6.67 20.55
N GLU A 52 11.19 -6.68 20.44
CA GLU A 52 10.49 -7.16 19.23
C GLU A 52 10.81 -6.27 18.02
N LEU A 53 10.86 -4.95 18.21
CA LEU A 53 11.25 -4.01 17.17
C LEU A 53 12.68 -4.26 16.68
N GLN A 54 13.63 -4.50 17.59
CA GLN A 54 15.00 -4.85 17.22
C GLN A 54 15.06 -6.18 16.45
N ILE A 55 14.30 -7.19 16.89
CA ILE A 55 14.23 -8.48 16.19
C ILE A 55 13.67 -8.29 14.78
N PHE A 56 12.57 -7.53 14.62
CA PHE A 56 11.98 -7.22 13.32
C PHE A 56 12.99 -6.54 12.40
N GLN A 57 13.66 -5.48 12.87
CA GLN A 57 14.66 -4.74 12.08
C GLN A 57 15.84 -5.63 11.67
N GLN A 58 16.29 -6.51 12.57
CA GLN A 58 17.34 -7.46 12.29
C GLN A 58 16.91 -8.48 11.22
N LYS A 59 15.69 -9.04 11.33
CA LYS A 59 15.15 -9.97 10.33
C LYS A 59 14.89 -9.32 8.98
N ALA A 60 14.39 -8.08 8.96
CA ALA A 60 14.24 -7.30 7.73
C ALA A 60 15.58 -7.13 7.00
N ARG A 61 16.66 -6.84 7.75
CA ARG A 61 18.01 -6.75 7.19
C ARG A 61 18.51 -8.09 6.64
N GLU A 62 18.37 -9.17 7.40
CA GLU A 62 18.75 -10.52 6.97
C GLU A 62 18.02 -10.92 5.68
N ILE A 63 16.72 -10.61 5.57
CA ILE A 63 15.93 -10.85 4.35
C ILE A 63 16.54 -10.10 3.16
N LYS A 64 16.80 -8.79 3.31
CA LYS A 64 17.42 -7.97 2.24
C LYS A 64 18.78 -8.52 1.80
N GLU A 65 19.58 -9.01 2.74
CA GLU A 65 20.87 -9.66 2.43
C GLU A 65 20.67 -10.95 1.61
N VAL A 66 19.68 -11.77 1.96
CA VAL A 66 19.33 -12.99 1.19
C VAL A 66 18.82 -12.63 -0.20
N LEU A 67 17.92 -11.65 -0.33
CA LEU A 67 17.44 -11.18 -1.64
C LEU A 67 18.59 -10.67 -2.51
N THR A 68 19.52 -9.90 -1.94
CA THR A 68 20.73 -9.43 -2.64
C THR A 68 21.58 -10.60 -3.16
N LYS A 69 21.73 -11.66 -2.36
CA LYS A 69 22.45 -12.87 -2.79
C LYS A 69 21.73 -13.58 -3.94
N ILE A 70 20.40 -13.68 -3.90
CA ILE A 70 19.59 -14.27 -4.99
C ILE A 70 19.76 -13.47 -6.28
N VAL A 71 19.61 -12.14 -6.23
CA VAL A 71 19.77 -11.24 -7.38
C VAL A 71 21.15 -11.42 -8.03
N LYS A 72 22.22 -11.44 -7.21
CA LYS A 72 23.60 -11.65 -7.70
C LYS A 72 23.82 -13.05 -8.26
N ALA A 73 23.33 -14.10 -7.59
CA ALA A 73 23.54 -15.49 -8.00
C ALA A 73 22.90 -15.81 -9.36
N TYR A 74 21.79 -15.15 -9.69
CA TYR A 74 21.05 -15.38 -10.93
C TYR A 74 21.19 -14.28 -11.97
N GLY A 75 21.99 -13.23 -11.71
CA GLY A 75 22.20 -12.11 -12.63
C GLY A 75 20.90 -11.39 -12.97
N LEU A 76 20.07 -11.13 -11.94
CA LEU A 76 18.82 -10.40 -12.13
C LEU A 76 19.10 -8.90 -12.14
N GLU A 77 18.42 -8.18 -13.04
CA GLU A 77 18.55 -6.73 -13.14
C GLU A 77 17.62 -6.05 -12.11
N PRO A 78 18.13 -5.08 -11.33
CA PRO A 78 17.28 -4.26 -10.47
C PRO A 78 16.26 -3.46 -11.28
N GLU A 79 15.03 -3.40 -10.80
CA GLU A 79 13.97 -2.60 -11.41
C GLU A 79 13.83 -1.25 -10.70
N LYS A 80 13.56 -0.19 -11.47
CA LYS A 80 13.22 1.12 -10.91
C LYS A 80 11.71 1.32 -11.01
N ILE A 81 11.06 1.40 -9.86
CA ILE A 81 9.62 1.66 -9.78
C ILE A 81 9.39 3.13 -9.45
N SER A 82 8.46 3.76 -10.17
CA SER A 82 8.07 5.15 -9.90
C SER A 82 7.19 5.22 -8.65
N LEU A 83 7.65 5.95 -7.62
CA LEU A 83 6.85 6.24 -6.43
C LEU A 83 5.52 6.93 -6.81
N LYS A 84 5.57 7.86 -7.77
CA LYS A 84 4.37 8.54 -8.29
C LYS A 84 3.36 7.51 -8.80
N HIS A 85 3.84 6.57 -9.61
CA HIS A 85 2.97 5.53 -10.15
C HIS A 85 2.36 4.67 -9.04
N LEU A 86 3.15 4.25 -8.05
CA LEU A 86 2.65 3.49 -6.90
C LEU A 86 1.58 4.24 -6.11
N ILE A 87 1.79 5.54 -5.85
CA ILE A 87 0.79 6.38 -5.16
C ILE A 87 -0.48 6.49 -6.01
N SER A 88 -0.36 6.77 -7.30
CA SER A 88 -1.52 6.85 -8.20
C SER A 88 -2.29 5.52 -8.26
N THR A 89 -1.59 4.37 -8.31
CA THR A 89 -2.22 3.04 -8.28
C THR A 89 -2.96 2.80 -6.97
N LYS A 90 -2.37 3.14 -5.81
CA LYS A 90 -3.05 3.02 -4.51
C LYS A 90 -4.27 3.95 -4.42
N ALA A 91 -4.16 5.18 -4.94
CA ALA A 91 -5.27 6.12 -4.99
C ALA A 91 -6.41 5.61 -5.89
N ALA A 92 -6.10 4.97 -7.02
CA ALA A 92 -7.11 4.36 -7.89
C ALA A 92 -7.92 3.26 -7.19
N PHE A 93 -7.29 2.43 -6.35
CA PHE A 93 -8.01 1.45 -5.54
C PHE A 93 -8.94 2.11 -4.52
N ILE A 94 -8.48 3.16 -3.83
CA ILE A 94 -9.35 3.92 -2.91
C ILE A 94 -10.52 4.54 -3.68
N TRP A 95 -10.27 5.07 -4.88
CA TRP A 95 -11.30 5.66 -5.72
C TRP A 95 -12.36 4.62 -6.11
N GLU A 96 -11.93 3.40 -6.47
CA GLU A 96 -12.83 2.29 -6.79
C GLU A 96 -13.71 1.92 -5.58
N ASP A 97 -13.12 1.84 -4.39
CA ASP A 97 -13.85 1.53 -3.16
C ASP A 97 -14.89 2.62 -2.82
N VAL A 98 -14.50 3.89 -2.90
CA VAL A 98 -15.35 5.04 -2.54
C VAL A 98 -16.46 5.25 -3.58
N SER A 99 -16.15 5.21 -4.86
CA SER A 99 -17.15 5.35 -5.94
C SER A 99 -18.11 4.16 -5.98
N GLY A 100 -17.64 2.98 -5.53
CA GLY A 100 -18.48 1.83 -5.29
C GLY A 100 -19.45 2.02 -4.13
N ALA A 101 -19.15 2.82 -3.12
CA ALA A 101 -19.96 2.95 -1.92
C ALA A 101 -21.18 3.89 -2.08
N GLY A 102 -21.92 3.82 -3.19
CA GLY A 102 -23.12 4.66 -3.37
C GLY A 102 -24.24 4.32 -2.37
N PHE A 103 -25.06 5.31 -1.99
CA PHE A 103 -26.13 5.15 -0.98
C PHE A 103 -27.08 3.98 -1.29
N ASP A 104 -27.38 3.74 -2.57
CA ASP A 104 -28.24 2.63 -2.98
C ASP A 104 -27.65 1.24 -2.68
N ARG A 105 -26.33 1.11 -2.51
CA ARG A 105 -25.71 -0.15 -2.06
C ARG A 105 -26.03 -0.49 -0.61
N LEU A 106 -26.46 0.49 0.19
CA LEU A 106 -26.92 0.24 1.55
C LEU A 106 -28.21 -0.60 1.56
N LYS A 107 -29.04 -0.57 0.49
CA LYS A 107 -30.37 -1.21 0.42
C LYS A 107 -30.37 -2.72 0.67
N GLY A 108 -29.22 -3.39 0.58
CA GLY A 108 -29.04 -4.79 0.94
C GLY A 108 -28.83 -5.06 2.45
N HIS A 109 -28.77 -4.03 3.29
CA HIS A 109 -28.32 -4.12 4.69
C HIS A 109 -29.38 -3.70 5.74
N GLY A 110 -30.65 -3.57 5.34
CA GLY A 110 -31.77 -3.29 6.24
C GLY A 110 -32.64 -2.12 5.77
N GLU A 111 -33.53 -1.66 6.65
CA GLU A 111 -34.28 -0.42 6.43
C GLU A 111 -33.32 0.77 6.48
N ILE A 112 -33.47 1.69 5.52
CA ILE A 112 -32.62 2.88 5.40
C ILE A 112 -33.50 4.11 5.45
N ASP A 113 -33.07 5.06 6.27
CA ASP A 113 -33.63 6.39 6.29
C ASP A 113 -33.16 7.18 5.06
N GLU A 114 -34.02 7.29 4.05
CA GLU A 114 -33.76 8.05 2.82
C GLU A 114 -33.45 9.54 3.09
N SER A 115 -33.77 10.08 4.27
CA SER A 115 -33.39 11.45 4.63
C SER A 115 -31.87 11.64 4.72
N LEU A 116 -31.11 10.57 4.98
CA LEU A 116 -29.64 10.59 5.07
C LEU A 116 -28.95 10.66 3.70
N ARG A 117 -29.67 10.39 2.60
CA ARG A 117 -29.08 10.26 1.25
C ARG A 117 -28.23 11.45 0.87
N LYS A 118 -28.76 12.67 1.05
CA LYS A 118 -28.08 13.89 0.60
C LYS A 118 -26.77 14.11 1.33
N GLU A 119 -26.74 13.92 2.66
CA GLU A 119 -25.53 14.06 3.46
C GLU A 119 -24.50 13.00 3.08
N TYR A 120 -24.94 11.74 2.98
CA TYR A 120 -24.10 10.62 2.57
C TYR A 120 -23.46 10.85 1.20
N GLU A 121 -24.27 11.16 0.17
CA GLU A 121 -23.76 11.38 -1.19
C GLU A 121 -22.82 12.59 -1.24
N THR A 122 -23.09 13.65 -0.47
CA THR A 122 -22.18 14.82 -0.39
C THR A 122 -20.82 14.41 0.17
N LEU A 123 -20.78 13.71 1.31
CA LEU A 123 -19.52 13.31 1.95
C LEU A 123 -18.70 12.35 1.08
N PHE A 124 -19.35 11.37 0.44
CA PHE A 124 -18.66 10.42 -0.44
C PHE A 124 -18.21 11.06 -1.77
N ASN A 125 -18.95 12.03 -2.29
CA ASN A 125 -18.51 12.82 -3.45
C ASN A 125 -17.30 13.69 -3.10
N ASP A 126 -17.29 14.33 -1.92
CA ASP A 126 -16.13 15.11 -1.44
C ASP A 126 -14.90 14.21 -1.28
N LEU A 127 -15.07 13.01 -0.71
CA LEU A 127 -14.00 12.02 -0.60
C LEU A 127 -13.49 11.58 -1.97
N THR A 128 -14.39 11.33 -2.93
CA THR A 128 -14.03 10.98 -4.32
C THR A 128 -13.18 12.08 -4.95
N GLY A 129 -13.59 13.35 -4.80
CA GLY A 129 -12.85 14.50 -5.32
C GLY A 129 -11.45 14.65 -4.73
N LEU A 130 -11.26 14.34 -3.45
CA LEU A 130 -9.94 14.35 -2.81
C LEU A 130 -9.03 13.26 -3.36
N VAL A 131 -9.56 12.06 -3.58
CA VAL A 131 -8.81 10.93 -4.15
C VAL A 131 -8.45 11.20 -5.63
N ASP A 132 -9.36 11.80 -6.40
CA ASP A 132 -9.09 12.29 -7.76
C ASP A 132 -7.93 13.29 -7.77
N GLY A 133 -7.86 14.18 -6.78
CA GLY A 133 -6.75 15.10 -6.61
C GLY A 133 -5.41 14.39 -6.48
N ILE A 134 -5.34 13.28 -5.72
CA ILE A 134 -4.13 12.47 -5.52
C ILE A 134 -3.72 11.75 -6.82
N MET A 135 -4.70 11.17 -7.55
CA MET A 135 -4.42 10.51 -8.83
C MET A 135 -3.86 11.49 -9.87
N ASN A 136 -4.33 12.73 -9.84
CA ASN A 136 -3.99 13.78 -10.79
C ASN A 136 -2.86 14.70 -10.36
N ILE A 137 -2.04 14.32 -9.35
CA ILE A 137 -0.89 15.14 -8.97
C ILE A 137 0.09 15.24 -10.15
N ASN A 138 -0.05 16.34 -10.89
CA ASN A 138 0.85 16.77 -11.93
C ASN A 138 2.10 17.35 -11.26
N PHE A 139 3.03 16.47 -10.89
CA PHE A 139 4.40 16.89 -10.63
C PHE A 139 5.02 17.36 -11.94
N LYS A 140 4.73 18.60 -12.35
CA LYS A 140 5.50 19.31 -13.37
C LYS A 140 6.92 19.40 -12.83
N ALA A 141 7.81 18.58 -13.36
CA ALA A 141 9.24 18.85 -13.26
C ALA A 141 9.45 20.23 -13.91
N LYS A 142 9.86 21.21 -13.10
CA LYS A 142 10.63 22.34 -13.59
C LYS A 142 12.09 21.92 -13.65
#